data_AF-A0A0J9E269-F1
#
_entry.id   AF-A0A0J9E269-F1
#
_cell.length_a   1.000
_cell.length_b   1.000
_cell.length_c   1.000
_cell.angle_alpha   90.00
_cell.angle_beta   90.00
_cell.angle_gamma   90.00
#
_symmetry.space_group_name_H-M   'P 1'
#
loop_
_entity.id
_entity.type
_entity.pdbx_description
1 polymer ?
#
loop_
_entity_poly.entity_id
_entity_poly.type
_entity_poly.pdbx_seq_one_letter_code
_entity_poly.pdbx_strand_id
1 'polypeptide(L)'
;MADPVTRGIFDGLVRRAGGVEAVAAVLEARYGVGCKGTVSKMCSGQIGVTVDAAVAVEDFVGAFPLTNRMFERTGREGVRAGCLKELAAQSTVASGQAHSSLIRAFSHLSPGGESLTAEERAEVIAHMRAARQVLTDIIDAAEAAE
;
A
#
# COMPACT_ATOMS: atom_id res chain seq x y z
N MET A 1 5.59 24.90 11.25
CA MET A 1 4.81 25.00 10.00
C MET A 1 4.08 23.68 9.81
N ALA A 2 2.75 23.69 9.63
CA ALA A 2 1.98 22.46 9.48
C ALA A 2 2.42 21.71 8.20
N ASP A 3 2.45 20.36 8.25
CA ASP A 3 2.84 19.53 7.11
C ASP A 3 1.92 19.83 5.90
N PRO A 4 2.46 20.39 4.79
CA PRO A 4 1.65 20.82 3.66
C PRO A 4 0.89 19.66 3.00
N VAL A 5 1.40 18.43 3.10
CA VAL A 5 0.75 17.24 2.54
C VAL A 5 -0.44 16.81 3.40
N THR A 6 -0.25 16.63 4.71
CA THR A 6 -1.35 16.31 5.65
C THR A 6 -2.44 17.37 5.59
N ARG A 7 -2.07 18.65 5.56
CA ARG A 7 -3.00 19.77 5.38
C ARG A 7 -3.78 19.66 4.07
N GLY A 8 -3.09 19.41 2.95
CA GLY A 8 -3.73 19.29 1.63
C GLY A 8 -4.71 18.13 1.54
N ILE A 9 -4.35 16.97 2.10
CA ILE A 9 -5.23 15.80 2.16
C ILE A 9 -6.45 16.09 3.04
N PHE A 10 -6.24 16.66 4.24
CA PHE A 10 -7.32 17.04 5.15
C PHE A 10 -8.28 18.05 4.51
N ASP A 11 -7.77 19.10 3.84
CA ASP A 11 -8.60 20.08 3.14
C ASP A 11 -9.44 19.43 2.02
N GLY A 12 -8.85 18.48 1.28
CA GLY A 12 -9.58 17.69 0.28
C GLY A 12 -10.72 16.85 0.90
N LEU A 13 -10.48 16.22 2.04
CA LEU A 13 -11.50 15.47 2.78
C LEU A 13 -12.61 16.39 3.31
N VAL A 14 -12.25 17.56 3.85
CA VAL A 14 -13.23 18.56 4.33
C VAL A 14 -14.14 19.02 3.19
N ARG A 15 -13.60 19.27 1.99
CA ARG A 15 -14.42 19.62 0.82
C ARG A 15 -15.36 18.49 0.42
N ARG A 16 -14.87 17.24 0.42
CA ARG A 16 -15.69 16.06 0.11
C ARG A 16 -16.79 15.80 1.14
N ALA A 17 -16.55 16.12 2.42
CA ALA A 17 -17.53 16.02 3.49
C ALA A 17 -18.65 17.07 3.42
N GLY A 18 -18.58 18.05 2.50
CA GLY A 18 -19.53 19.15 2.39
C GLY A 18 -19.03 20.48 2.98
N GLY A 19 -17.75 20.58 3.34
CA GLY A 19 -17.10 21.79 3.78
C GLY A 19 -16.88 21.88 5.29
N VAL A 20 -16.36 23.03 5.73
CA VAL A 20 -15.87 23.26 7.10
C VAL A 20 -16.99 23.14 8.15
N GLU A 21 -18.20 23.59 7.84
CA GLU A 21 -19.37 23.49 8.73
C GLU A 21 -19.77 22.03 8.95
N ALA A 22 -19.80 21.23 7.87
CA ALA A 22 -20.15 19.82 7.93
C ALA A 22 -19.15 19.06 8.82
N VAL A 23 -17.85 19.30 8.65
CA VAL A 23 -16.82 18.65 9.47
C VAL A 23 -16.87 19.14 10.92
N ALA A 24 -17.15 20.42 11.18
CA ALA A 24 -17.34 20.90 12.55
C ALA A 24 -18.52 20.18 13.24
N ALA A 25 -19.64 19.99 12.53
CA ALA A 25 -20.78 19.23 13.04
C ALA A 25 -20.44 17.75 13.29
N VAL A 26 -19.63 17.13 12.42
CA VAL A 26 -19.12 15.75 12.62
C VAL A 26 -18.27 15.65 13.89
N LEU A 27 -17.39 16.62 14.13
CA LEU A 27 -16.56 16.64 15.34
C LEU A 27 -17.39 16.86 16.61
N GLU A 28 -18.36 17.78 16.55
CA GLU A 28 -19.30 18.02 17.65
C GLU A 28 -20.10 16.75 17.95
N ALA A 29 -20.65 16.08 16.93
CA ALA A 29 -21.42 14.86 17.09
C ALA A 29 -20.60 13.70 17.68
N ARG A 30 -19.31 13.60 17.33
CA ARG A 30 -18.45 12.49 17.76
C ARG A 30 -17.78 12.72 19.12
N TYR A 31 -17.33 13.94 19.38
CA TYR A 31 -16.47 14.25 20.53
C TYR A 31 -17.09 15.27 21.50
N GLY A 32 -18.30 15.77 21.21
CA GLY A 32 -18.94 16.83 22.00
C GLY A 32 -18.25 18.19 21.89
N VAL A 33 -17.31 18.33 20.94
CA VAL A 33 -16.58 19.56 20.64
C VAL A 33 -16.27 19.67 19.14
N GLY A 34 -16.81 20.71 18.50
CA GLY A 34 -16.64 20.95 17.08
C GLY A 34 -16.83 22.43 16.73
N CYS A 35 -15.75 23.09 16.31
CA CYS A 35 -15.79 24.50 15.94
C CYS A 35 -15.29 24.70 14.51
N LYS A 36 -16.09 25.38 13.69
CA LYS A 36 -15.72 25.83 12.34
C LYS A 36 -14.37 26.55 12.30
N GLY A 37 -14.14 27.44 13.26
CA GLY A 37 -12.90 28.21 13.34
C GLY A 37 -11.67 27.31 13.43
N THR A 38 -11.75 26.24 14.23
CA THR A 38 -10.69 25.25 14.38
C THR A 38 -10.46 24.48 13.08
N VAL A 39 -11.52 23.99 12.44
CA VAL A 39 -11.41 23.27 11.16
C VAL A 39 -10.84 24.17 10.05
N SER A 40 -11.25 25.44 9.98
CA SER A 40 -10.73 26.42 9.02
C SER A 40 -9.24 26.71 9.24
N LYS A 41 -8.79 26.81 10.51
CA LYS A 41 -7.38 26.96 10.86
C LYS A 41 -6.55 25.74 10.48
N MET A 42 -7.10 24.53 10.59
CA MET A 42 -6.46 23.29 10.13
C MET A 42 -6.32 23.27 8.60
N CYS A 43 -7.37 23.60 7.84
CA CYS A 43 -7.33 23.67 6.37
C CYS A 43 -6.33 24.70 5.84
N SER A 44 -6.28 25.88 6.47
CA SER A 44 -5.34 26.95 6.12
C SER A 44 -3.91 26.72 6.59
N GLY A 45 -3.68 25.70 7.44
CA GLY A 45 -2.36 25.39 8.00
C GLY A 45 -1.89 26.35 9.09
N GLN A 46 -2.78 27.19 9.62
CA GLN A 46 -2.51 28.04 10.79
C GLN A 46 -2.27 27.20 12.05
N ILE A 47 -2.93 26.04 12.14
CA ILE A 47 -2.68 25.02 13.16
C ILE A 47 -2.50 23.64 12.51
N GLY A 48 -1.90 22.71 13.23
CA GLY A 48 -1.78 21.32 12.79
C GLY A 48 -3.13 20.61 12.77
N VAL A 49 -3.28 19.66 11.83
CA VAL A 49 -4.43 18.74 11.81
C VAL A 49 -4.29 17.76 12.98
N THR A 50 -5.30 17.67 13.83
CA THR A 50 -5.30 16.70 14.95
C THR A 50 -5.67 15.31 14.46
N VAL A 51 -5.22 14.29 15.19
CA VAL A 51 -5.57 12.88 14.90
C VAL A 51 -7.09 12.69 14.98
N ASP A 52 -7.73 13.24 16.01
CA ASP A 52 -9.19 13.15 16.17
C ASP A 52 -9.95 13.73 14.98
N ALA A 53 -9.48 14.87 14.45
CA ALA A 53 -10.08 15.51 13.29
C ALA A 53 -9.86 14.71 12.01
N ALA A 54 -8.65 14.16 11.81
CA ALA A 54 -8.34 13.28 10.70
C ALA A 54 -9.23 12.02 10.72
N VAL A 55 -9.29 11.32 11.85
CA VAL A 55 -10.10 10.09 12.01
C VAL A 55 -11.59 10.39 11.78
N ALA A 56 -12.11 11.46 12.37
CA ALA A 56 -13.53 11.79 12.24
C ALA A 56 -13.94 12.10 10.80
N VAL A 57 -13.13 12.85 10.06
CA VAL A 57 -13.46 13.16 8.66
C VAL A 57 -13.25 11.96 7.74
N GLU A 58 -12.23 11.13 7.97
CA GLU A 58 -12.00 9.91 7.19
C GLU A 58 -13.14 8.90 7.34
N ASP A 59 -13.59 8.66 8.59
CA ASP A 59 -14.70 7.77 8.89
C ASP A 59 -16.01 8.29 8.29
N PHE A 60 -16.26 9.61 8.40
CA PHE A 60 -17.47 10.22 7.82
C PHE A 60 -17.50 10.15 6.29
N VAL A 61 -16.35 10.34 5.64
CA VAL A 61 -16.22 10.31 4.18
C VAL A 61 -16.10 8.87 3.63
N GLY A 62 -15.75 7.90 4.47
CA GLY A 62 -15.48 6.52 4.07
C GLY A 62 -14.20 6.39 3.23
N ALA A 63 -13.23 7.29 3.41
CA ALA A 63 -11.97 7.28 2.68
C ALA A 63 -10.82 7.61 3.63
N PHE A 64 -9.73 6.83 3.54
CA PHE A 64 -8.68 6.79 4.56
C PHE A 64 -7.27 7.23 4.05
N PRO A 65 -7.11 8.34 3.30
CA PRO A 65 -5.82 8.72 2.72
C PRO A 65 -4.76 9.18 3.74
N LEU A 66 -5.14 9.81 4.85
CA LEU A 66 -4.23 10.16 5.95
C LEU A 66 -3.78 8.91 6.68
N THR A 67 -4.72 8.01 7.00
CA THR A 67 -4.42 6.72 7.62
C THR A 67 -3.54 5.86 6.72
N ASN A 68 -3.86 5.73 5.42
CA ASN A 68 -3.02 5.01 4.46
C ASN A 68 -1.63 5.61 4.37
N ARG A 69 -1.50 6.94 4.33
CA ARG A 69 -0.21 7.62 4.36
C ARG A 69 0.58 7.31 5.64
N MET A 70 -0.08 7.25 6.80
CA MET A 70 0.59 6.86 8.05
C MET A 70 1.10 5.42 7.99
N PHE A 71 0.29 4.49 7.46
CA PHE A 71 0.73 3.11 7.21
C PHE A 71 1.89 3.03 6.20
N GLU A 72 1.81 3.76 5.08
CA GLU A 72 2.89 3.79 4.08
C GLU A 72 4.20 4.34 4.64
N ARG A 73 4.14 5.28 5.59
CA ARG A 73 5.33 5.75 6.31
C ARG A 73 6.00 4.63 7.12
N THR A 74 5.22 3.73 7.71
CA THR A 74 5.77 2.53 8.36
C THR A 74 6.28 1.49 7.34
N GLY A 75 5.74 1.48 6.12
CA GLY A 75 6.18 0.59 5.04
C GLY A 75 7.53 0.98 4.40
N ARG A 76 8.04 2.19 4.63
CA ARG A 76 9.33 2.64 4.06
C ARG A 76 10.56 2.21 4.85
N GLU A 77 10.39 1.78 6.10
CA GLU A 77 11.45 1.15 6.91
C GLU A 77 10.87 -0.02 7.72
N GLY A 78 11.07 -1.25 7.24
CA GLY A 78 11.11 -2.44 8.10
C GLY A 78 9.81 -3.08 8.59
N VAL A 79 8.61 -2.52 8.36
CA VAL A 79 7.37 -3.07 8.98
C VAL A 79 6.53 -3.98 8.07
N ARG A 80 6.74 -4.00 6.74
CA ARG A 80 5.94 -4.83 5.80
C ARG A 80 6.69 -5.92 5.04
N ALA A 81 8.01 -6.00 5.16
CA ALA A 81 8.75 -7.12 4.58
C ALA A 81 8.22 -8.44 5.17
N GLY A 82 7.49 -9.22 4.36
CA GLY A 82 6.99 -10.55 4.74
C GLY A 82 5.54 -10.66 5.18
N CYS A 83 4.67 -9.63 5.04
CA CYS A 83 3.25 -9.88 5.29
C CYS A 83 2.67 -10.82 4.19
N LEU A 84 1.86 -11.81 4.58
CA LEU A 84 1.35 -12.86 3.67
C LEU A 84 0.69 -12.31 2.39
N LYS A 85 0.03 -11.15 2.46
CA LYS A 85 -0.57 -10.49 1.29
C LYS A 85 0.47 -10.04 0.27
N GLU A 86 1.59 -9.50 0.74
CA GLU A 86 2.68 -9.05 -0.13
C GLU A 86 3.42 -10.24 -0.72
N LEU A 87 3.70 -11.26 0.09
CA LEU A 87 4.30 -12.51 -0.38
C LEU A 87 3.42 -13.21 -1.43
N ALA A 88 2.09 -13.21 -1.27
CA ALA A 88 1.16 -13.76 -2.26
C ALA A 88 1.23 -13.01 -3.61
N ALA A 89 1.34 -11.67 -3.58
CA ALA A 89 1.50 -10.87 -4.78
C ALA A 89 2.87 -11.14 -5.45
N GLN A 90 3.94 -11.20 -4.67
CA GLN A 90 5.28 -11.53 -5.15
C GLN A 90 5.33 -12.95 -5.75
N SER A 91 4.66 -13.92 -5.13
CA SER A 91 4.57 -15.30 -5.62
C SER A 91 3.91 -15.37 -7.00
N THR A 92 2.85 -14.60 -7.21
CA THR A 92 2.18 -14.51 -8.51
C THR A 92 3.14 -14.02 -9.59
N VAL A 93 3.88 -12.95 -9.33
CA VAL A 93 4.84 -12.38 -10.29
C VAL A 93 5.99 -13.35 -10.55
N ALA A 94 6.61 -13.89 -9.51
CA ALA A 94 7.76 -14.77 -9.65
C ALA A 94 7.40 -16.08 -10.36
N SER A 95 6.26 -16.69 -10.03
CA SER A 95 5.77 -17.89 -10.70
C SER A 95 5.42 -17.62 -12.16
N GLY A 96 4.80 -16.47 -12.45
CA GLY A 96 4.49 -16.05 -13.82
C GLY A 96 5.76 -15.87 -14.67
N GLN A 97 6.79 -15.23 -14.13
CA GLN A 97 8.09 -15.08 -14.80
C GLN A 97 8.78 -16.43 -15.02
N ALA A 98 8.77 -17.31 -14.01
CA ALA A 98 9.34 -18.65 -14.12
C ALA A 98 8.66 -19.46 -15.23
N HIS A 99 7.33 -19.51 -15.26
CA HIS A 99 6.60 -20.19 -16.33
C HIS A 99 6.79 -19.53 -17.70
N SER A 100 6.80 -18.20 -17.77
CA SER A 100 7.03 -17.49 -19.02
C SER A 100 8.41 -17.80 -19.60
N SER A 101 9.46 -17.81 -18.78
CA SER A 101 10.83 -18.15 -19.22
C SER A 101 10.91 -19.59 -19.74
N LEU A 102 10.27 -20.55 -19.05
CA LEU A 102 10.23 -21.95 -19.46
C LEU A 102 9.47 -22.13 -20.78
N ILE A 103 8.29 -21.53 -20.92
CA ILE A 103 7.47 -21.62 -22.14
C ILE A 103 8.22 -21.00 -23.33
N ARG A 104 8.89 -19.85 -23.11
CA ARG A 104 9.68 -19.19 -24.13
C ARG A 104 10.83 -20.07 -24.62
N ALA A 105 11.52 -20.74 -23.68
CA ALA A 105 12.63 -21.62 -24.02
C ALA A 105 12.20 -22.90 -24.77
N PHE A 106 10.94 -23.31 -24.69
CA PHE A 106 10.36 -24.38 -25.51
C PHE A 106 9.61 -23.90 -26.75
N SER A 107 9.62 -22.59 -27.02
CA SER A 107 8.97 -22.04 -28.21
C SER A 107 9.74 -22.41 -29.47
N HIS A 108 9.04 -22.51 -30.59
CA HIS A 108 9.63 -22.61 -31.94
C HIS A 108 10.55 -21.42 -32.29
N LEU A 109 10.49 -20.33 -31.52
CA LEU A 109 11.35 -19.16 -31.63
C LEU A 109 12.60 -19.25 -30.73
N SER A 110 12.78 -20.34 -29.99
CA SER A 110 13.96 -20.58 -29.15
C SER A 110 15.20 -20.81 -30.02
N PRO A 111 16.34 -20.17 -29.71
CA PRO A 111 17.62 -20.47 -30.34
C PRO A 111 18.09 -21.92 -30.16
N GLY A 112 17.62 -22.60 -29.11
CA GLY A 112 18.00 -23.96 -28.78
C GLY A 112 17.19 -25.06 -29.47
N GLY A 113 16.12 -24.70 -30.19
CA GLY A 113 15.23 -25.65 -30.85
C GLY A 113 14.53 -26.56 -29.84
N GLU A 114 14.83 -27.86 -29.88
CA GLU A 114 14.27 -28.85 -28.93
C GLU A 114 15.05 -28.96 -27.61
N SER A 115 16.19 -28.26 -27.48
CA SER A 115 17.06 -28.29 -26.30
C SER A 115 17.28 -26.90 -25.73
N LEU A 116 17.51 -26.80 -24.42
CA LEU A 116 17.87 -25.51 -23.79
C LEU A 116 19.32 -25.15 -24.12
N THR A 117 19.54 -23.95 -24.62
CA THR A 117 20.89 -23.34 -24.63
C THR A 117 21.41 -23.11 -23.22
N ALA A 118 22.71 -22.84 -23.08
CA ALA A 118 23.31 -22.54 -21.78
C ALA A 118 22.69 -21.29 -21.12
N GLU A 119 22.39 -20.27 -21.93
CA GLU A 119 21.78 -19.01 -21.49
C GLU A 119 20.32 -19.22 -21.04
N GLU A 120 19.51 -19.89 -21.87
CA GLU A 120 18.11 -20.20 -21.51
C GLU A 120 18.03 -21.08 -20.27
N ARG A 121 18.94 -22.06 -20.14
CA ARG A 121 19.04 -22.88 -18.93
C ARG A 121 19.33 -22.03 -17.70
N ALA A 122 20.27 -21.08 -17.80
CA ALA A 122 20.60 -20.20 -16.69
C ALA A 122 19.42 -19.29 -16.30
N GLU A 123 18.73 -18.72 -17.28
CA GLU A 123 17.55 -17.87 -17.09
C GLU A 123 16.40 -18.64 -16.43
N VAL A 124 16.03 -19.81 -16.96
CA VAL A 124 14.98 -20.67 -16.40
C VAL A 124 15.31 -21.06 -14.96
N ILE A 125 16.55 -21.49 -14.68
CA ILE A 125 16.96 -21.85 -13.32
C ILE A 125 16.88 -20.64 -12.38
N ALA A 126 17.30 -19.46 -12.83
CA ALA A 126 17.25 -18.25 -12.02
C ALA A 126 15.80 -17.89 -11.63
N HIS A 127 14.89 -17.86 -12.59
CA HIS A 127 13.48 -17.54 -12.31
C HIS A 127 12.78 -18.62 -11.47
N MET A 128 13.03 -19.90 -11.75
CA MET A 128 12.47 -21.01 -10.96
C MET A 128 12.97 -20.98 -9.50
N ARG A 129 14.25 -20.65 -9.28
CA ARG A 129 14.79 -20.48 -7.93
C ARG A 129 14.18 -19.29 -7.20
N ALA A 130 13.98 -18.16 -7.90
CA ALA A 130 13.33 -16.99 -7.34
C ALA A 130 11.88 -17.29 -6.93
N ALA A 131 11.11 -17.96 -7.79
CA ALA A 131 9.75 -18.38 -7.48
C ALA A 131 9.69 -19.32 -6.27
N ARG A 132 10.59 -20.31 -6.23
CA ARG A 132 10.69 -21.23 -5.09
C ARG A 132 11.00 -20.49 -3.78
N GLN A 133 11.90 -19.51 -3.80
CA GLN A 133 12.24 -18.77 -2.58
C GLN A 133 11.01 -18.06 -2.01
N VAL A 134 10.22 -17.38 -2.85
CA VAL A 134 9.00 -16.70 -2.39
C VAL A 134 7.97 -17.69 -1.83
N LEU A 135 7.87 -18.90 -2.40
CA LEU A 135 7.00 -19.94 -1.84
C LEU A 135 7.51 -20.44 -0.49
N THR A 136 8.82 -20.59 -0.30
CA THR A 136 9.42 -20.89 1.01
C THR A 136 9.10 -19.80 2.01
N ASP A 137 9.28 -18.53 1.64
CA ASP A 137 9.00 -17.39 2.53
C ASP A 137 7.51 -17.36 2.97
N ILE A 138 6.58 -17.77 2.10
CA ILE A 138 5.16 -17.92 2.45
C ILE A 138 4.93 -19.04 3.47
N ILE A 139 5.58 -20.19 3.28
CA ILE A 139 5.47 -21.34 4.20
C ILE A 139 5.99 -20.91 5.57
N ASP A 140 7.20 -20.36 5.63
CA ASP A 140 7.82 -19.92 6.88
C ASP A 140 6.94 -18.88 7.61
N ALA A 141 6.37 -17.93 6.87
CA ALA A 141 5.47 -16.91 7.42
C ALA A 141 4.13 -17.50 7.92
N ALA A 142 3.63 -18.56 7.27
CA ALA A 142 2.40 -19.23 7.69
C ALA A 142 2.63 -20.12 8.93
N GLU A 143 3.76 -20.82 9.01
CA GLU A 143 4.15 -21.64 10.16
C GLU A 143 4.43 -20.78 11.40
N ALA A 144 5.01 -19.59 11.23
CA ALA A 144 5.27 -18.66 12.34
C ALA A 144 4.00 -17.97 12.90
N ALA A 145 2.85 -18.16 12.27
CA ALA A 145 1.57 -17.57 12.70
C ALA A 145 0.75 -18.49 13.62
N GLU A 146 1.20 -19.73 13.87
CA GLU A 146 0.67 -20.65 14.90
C GLU A 146 1.30 -20.39 16.29
#